data_AF-A0A6P0MTG3-F1
#
_entry.id   AF-A0A6P0MTG3-F1
#
_cell.length_a   1.000
_cell.length_b   1.000
_cell.length_c   1.000
_cell.angle_alpha   90.00
_cell.angle_beta   90.00
_cell.angle_gamma   90.00
#
_symmetry.space_group_name_H-M   'P 1'
#
loop_
_entity.id
_entity.type
_entity.pdbx_description
1 polymer ?
#
loop_
_entity_poly.entity_id
_entity_poly.type
_entity_poly.pdbx_seq_one_letter_code
_entity_poly.pdbx_strand_id
1 'polypeptide(L)'
;MGSDPRSSGTSSNQYGLLKFIIHLTVLGGIFFLLIFFVIKTTMNQQNKKTINPTISPSVSSPDKLLKVHLTVFNTENELLDNVKVQFILDDAPPKSTFTNSSGYARMEITNRKDIDILLIKEGFKTIKETIDLERKQNRERQFVLERKPYLDNLSSVEGSRTFSPCLPSDELSEVKLIVLNEENEPIKGVRVQFIFDGAPVSELTDSKGYVRMEIPIIEYVNVLLTKNGFKTSLETINLKAKINETINVVLQCDCNT
;
A
#
# COMPACT_ATOMS: atom_id res chain seq x y z
N MET A 1 50.45 -55.51 1.06
CA MET A 1 50.37 -56.26 -0.22
C MET A 1 48.92 -56.57 -0.49
N GLY A 2 48.44 -56.28 -1.71
CA GLY A 2 47.10 -56.61 -2.20
C GLY A 2 46.16 -55.40 -2.27
N SER A 3 46.40 -54.39 -3.12
CA SER A 3 45.98 -54.27 -4.54
C SER A 3 44.45 -54.11 -4.74
N ASP A 4 44.05 -52.90 -5.12
CA ASP A 4 42.71 -52.51 -5.63
C ASP A 4 42.30 -53.32 -6.88
N PRO A 5 41.01 -53.27 -7.25
CA PRO A 5 40.73 -52.48 -8.46
C PRO A 5 39.46 -51.62 -8.46
N ARG A 6 39.59 -50.54 -9.23
CA ARG A 6 38.61 -49.64 -9.84
C ARG A 6 37.26 -50.27 -10.23
N SER A 7 36.19 -49.49 -10.09
CA SER A 7 35.06 -49.52 -11.01
C SER A 7 34.59 -48.09 -11.33
N SER A 8 34.74 -47.73 -12.60
CA SER A 8 34.32 -46.49 -13.24
C SER A 8 32.95 -46.69 -13.88
N GLY A 9 31.97 -45.86 -13.49
CA GLY A 9 30.65 -45.80 -14.11
C GLY A 9 30.37 -44.42 -14.69
N THR A 10 30.83 -44.18 -15.92
CA THR A 10 30.34 -43.11 -16.79
C THR A 10 29.00 -43.52 -17.38
N SER A 11 27.95 -42.70 -17.21
CA SER A 11 26.77 -42.77 -18.07
C SER A 11 26.35 -41.36 -18.47
N SER A 12 26.79 -41.00 -19.67
CA SER A 12 26.25 -39.94 -20.49
C SER A 12 24.91 -40.39 -21.06
N ASN A 13 23.85 -39.61 -20.85
CA ASN A 13 22.66 -39.62 -21.71
C ASN A 13 22.32 -38.15 -21.97
N GLN A 14 22.74 -37.66 -23.14
CA GLN A 14 21.98 -37.68 -24.40
C GLN A 14 21.05 -36.48 -24.50
N TYR A 15 21.54 -35.50 -25.24
CA TYR A 15 20.81 -34.38 -25.81
C TYR A 15 19.65 -34.90 -26.67
N GLY A 16 18.45 -34.89 -26.09
CA GLY A 16 17.20 -35.15 -26.80
C GLY A 16 16.65 -33.88 -27.44
N LEU A 17 16.82 -33.80 -28.75
CA LEU A 17 16.21 -32.87 -29.71
C LEU A 17 14.89 -32.20 -29.22
N LEU A 18 14.96 -30.91 -28.94
CA LEU A 18 13.79 -30.03 -28.93
C LEU A 18 13.46 -29.64 -30.38
N LYS A 19 12.77 -30.53 -31.09
CA LYS A 19 12.10 -30.24 -32.37
C LYS A 19 10.60 -30.50 -32.21
N PHE A 20 9.83 -29.46 -31.91
CA PHE A 20 8.39 -29.40 -32.22
C PHE A 20 8.06 -27.97 -32.65
N ILE A 21 8.23 -27.69 -33.95
CA ILE A 21 7.15 -27.47 -34.93
C ILE A 21 6.46 -26.11 -34.74
N ILE A 22 6.97 -25.14 -35.49
CA ILE A 22 6.26 -23.93 -35.93
C ILE A 22 5.79 -24.23 -37.36
N HIS A 23 4.48 -24.30 -37.59
CA HIS A 23 3.75 -23.85 -38.80
C HIS A 23 2.26 -24.23 -38.70
N LEU A 24 1.38 -23.22 -38.64
CA LEU A 24 0.47 -22.78 -39.73
C LEU A 24 -0.62 -23.83 -40.02
N THR A 25 -1.92 -23.54 -39.97
CA THR A 25 -2.59 -22.54 -40.81
C THR A 25 -4.05 -22.37 -40.35
N VAL A 26 -4.47 -21.10 -40.27
CA VAL A 26 -5.76 -20.51 -40.65
C VAL A 26 -6.84 -21.48 -41.18
N LEU A 27 -7.97 -21.59 -40.47
CA LEU A 27 -9.37 -21.63 -40.97
C LEU A 27 -10.27 -22.22 -39.87
N GLY A 28 -10.93 -21.36 -39.07
CA GLY A 28 -11.95 -21.84 -38.14
C GLY A 28 -12.40 -20.83 -37.08
N GLY A 29 -13.28 -19.90 -37.47
CA GLY A 29 -14.17 -19.13 -36.59
C GLY A 29 -13.49 -17.96 -35.85
N ILE A 30 -13.65 -16.69 -36.21
CA ILE A 30 -14.91 -15.96 -36.48
C ILE A 30 -16.06 -16.54 -35.65
N PHE A 31 -16.01 -16.46 -34.32
CA PHE A 31 -17.24 -16.40 -33.48
C PHE A 31 -17.02 -16.05 -31.98
N PHE A 32 -16.07 -15.21 -31.58
CA PHE A 32 -16.06 -14.71 -30.17
C PHE A 32 -15.49 -13.28 -30.07
N LEU A 33 -16.14 -12.34 -30.75
CA LEU A 33 -15.80 -10.91 -30.70
C LEU A 33 -17.06 -10.04 -30.51
N LEU A 34 -17.96 -10.42 -29.58
CA LEU A 34 -19.24 -9.72 -29.40
C LEU A 34 -19.80 -9.59 -27.97
N ILE A 35 -19.03 -9.72 -26.88
CA ILE A 35 -19.55 -9.38 -25.53
C ILE A 35 -18.47 -8.78 -24.62
N PHE A 36 -17.92 -7.59 -24.91
CA PHE A 36 -17.24 -6.74 -23.90
C PHE A 36 -17.23 -5.25 -24.31
N PHE A 37 -18.35 -4.72 -24.82
CA PHE A 37 -18.49 -3.27 -25.08
C PHE A 37 -19.89 -2.76 -24.68
N VAL A 38 -20.17 -2.77 -23.38
CA VAL A 38 -21.19 -1.96 -22.73
C VAL A 38 -20.54 -1.64 -21.38
N ILE A 39 -20.05 -0.43 -21.06
CA ILE A 39 -20.75 0.82 -20.82
C ILE A 39 -19.68 1.93 -20.89
N LYS A 40 -19.65 2.78 -21.92
CA LYS A 40 -18.87 4.04 -21.84
C LYS A 40 -19.38 5.12 -22.80
N THR A 41 -20.61 5.61 -22.61
CA THR A 41 -21.05 6.85 -23.27
C THR A 41 -22.04 7.64 -22.42
N THR A 42 -21.55 8.65 -21.70
CA THR A 42 -22.31 9.88 -21.46
C THR A 42 -21.31 11.04 -21.27
N MET A 43 -20.78 11.55 -22.38
CA MET A 43 -20.12 12.87 -22.38
C MET A 43 -21.21 13.93 -22.40
N ASN A 44 -21.38 14.64 -21.30
CA ASN A 44 -22.27 15.78 -21.19
C ASN A 44 -21.47 17.05 -21.53
N GLN A 45 -21.82 17.70 -22.64
CA GLN A 45 -21.36 19.04 -22.98
C GLN A 45 -21.96 20.04 -21.99
N GLN A 46 -21.13 20.67 -21.16
CA GLN A 46 -21.55 21.87 -20.45
C GLN A 46 -20.99 23.13 -21.11
N ASN A 47 -21.94 23.96 -21.53
CA ASN A 47 -21.79 25.33 -22.01
C ASN A 47 -20.90 26.15 -21.07
N LYS A 48 -19.81 26.69 -21.62
CA LYS A 48 -18.94 27.67 -20.95
C LYS A 48 -19.57 29.06 -21.07
N LYS A 49 -20.40 29.43 -20.09
CA LYS A 49 -20.88 30.82 -19.92
C LYS A 49 -19.87 31.58 -19.06
N THR A 50 -19.08 32.44 -19.70
CA THR A 50 -18.17 33.38 -19.02
C THR A 50 -19.00 34.47 -18.34
N ILE A 51 -18.94 34.55 -17.02
CA ILE A 51 -19.51 35.63 -16.22
C ILE A 51 -18.37 36.21 -15.36
N ASN A 52 -18.15 37.52 -15.46
CA ASN A 52 -17.19 38.25 -14.63
C ASN A 52 -17.64 38.21 -13.15
N PRO A 53 -16.80 37.77 -12.20
CA PRO A 53 -17.20 37.73 -10.80
C PRO A 53 -17.06 39.11 -10.14
N THR A 54 -18.19 39.69 -9.77
CA THR A 54 -18.28 40.72 -8.75
C THR A 54 -18.00 40.06 -7.39
N ILE A 55 -16.93 40.50 -6.73
CA ILE A 55 -16.48 40.00 -5.44
C ILE A 55 -17.49 40.45 -4.37
N SER A 56 -18.44 39.57 -4.03
CA SER A 56 -19.24 39.68 -2.81
C SER A 56 -18.54 38.93 -1.68
N PRO A 57 -18.46 39.49 -0.46
CA PRO A 57 -17.87 38.81 0.69
C PRO A 57 -18.67 37.54 0.99
N SER A 58 -18.06 36.38 0.72
CA SER A 58 -18.69 35.07 0.91
C SER A 58 -18.77 34.75 2.39
N VAL A 59 -19.98 34.88 2.95
CA VAL A 59 -20.34 34.25 4.22
C VAL A 59 -20.10 32.75 4.06
N SER A 60 -19.15 32.19 4.82
CA SER A 60 -18.78 30.78 4.74
C SER A 60 -20.00 29.92 5.10
N SER A 61 -20.60 29.29 4.09
CA SER A 61 -21.59 28.23 4.28
C SER A 61 -21.00 27.17 5.21
N PRO A 62 -21.77 26.60 6.15
CA PRO A 62 -21.30 25.51 7.00
C PRO A 62 -20.65 24.42 6.15
N ASP A 63 -19.46 23.98 6.56
CA ASP A 63 -18.64 23.02 5.81
C ASP A 63 -19.45 21.78 5.48
N LYS A 64 -19.77 21.63 4.20
CA LYS A 64 -20.53 20.48 3.70
C LYS A 64 -19.70 19.21 3.91
N LEU A 65 -20.17 18.29 4.75
CA LEU A 65 -19.52 16.99 4.92
C LEU A 65 -19.82 16.06 3.73
N LEU A 66 -18.80 15.36 3.25
CA LEU A 66 -18.88 14.31 2.26
C LEU A 66 -18.82 12.94 2.94
N LYS A 67 -19.70 12.03 2.51
CA LYS A 67 -19.68 10.62 2.91
C LYS A 67 -18.90 9.81 1.88
N VAL A 68 -17.84 9.12 2.31
CA VAL A 68 -17.05 8.20 1.48
C VAL A 68 -17.37 6.78 1.92
N HIS A 69 -17.70 5.92 0.96
CA HIS A 69 -18.07 4.52 1.16
C HIS A 69 -17.03 3.64 0.48
N LEU A 70 -16.55 2.60 1.17
CA LEU A 70 -15.55 1.68 0.65
C LEU A 70 -16.03 0.25 0.85
N THR A 71 -15.78 -0.59 -0.13
CA THR A 71 -15.88 -2.05 -0.02
C THR A 71 -14.52 -2.65 -0.36
N VAL A 72 -14.05 -3.58 0.46
CA VAL A 72 -12.75 -4.23 0.29
C VAL A 72 -12.96 -5.73 0.12
N PHE A 73 -12.27 -6.30 -0.86
CA PHE A 73 -12.30 -7.73 -1.18
C PHE A 73 -10.89 -8.26 -1.49
N ASN A 74 -10.72 -9.57 -1.53
CA ASN A 74 -9.49 -10.22 -2.00
C ASN A 74 -9.54 -10.53 -3.50
N THR A 75 -8.49 -11.17 -4.01
CA THR A 75 -8.37 -11.64 -5.40
C THR A 75 -9.41 -12.69 -5.79
N GLU A 76 -10.02 -13.35 -4.81
CA GLU A 76 -11.10 -14.33 -4.97
C GLU A 76 -12.50 -13.69 -4.88
N ASN A 77 -12.59 -12.36 -4.81
CA ASN A 77 -13.82 -11.57 -4.59
C ASN A 77 -14.52 -11.85 -3.25
N GLU A 78 -13.83 -12.40 -2.25
CA GLU A 78 -14.34 -12.53 -0.90
C GLU A 78 -14.21 -11.20 -0.16
N LEU A 79 -15.24 -10.80 0.57
CA LEU A 79 -15.28 -9.55 1.34
C LEU A 79 -14.32 -9.64 2.53
N LEU A 80 -13.52 -8.59 2.73
CA LEU A 80 -12.50 -8.55 3.78
C LEU A 80 -12.94 -7.70 4.96
N ASP A 81 -13.23 -8.36 6.08
CA ASP A 81 -13.47 -7.73 7.37
C ASP A 81 -12.17 -7.18 8.00
N ASN A 82 -12.30 -6.33 9.03
CA ASN A 82 -11.17 -5.86 9.84
C ASN A 82 -10.00 -5.26 9.04
N VAL A 83 -10.25 -4.74 7.84
CA VAL A 83 -9.28 -3.96 7.08
C VAL A 83 -9.25 -2.57 7.71
N LYS A 84 -8.09 -2.16 8.21
CA LYS A 84 -7.89 -0.79 8.66
C LYS A 84 -7.85 0.13 7.45
N VAL A 85 -8.79 1.06 7.40
CA VAL A 85 -8.87 2.12 6.39
C VAL A 85 -8.43 3.42 7.06
N GLN A 86 -7.34 4.01 6.59
CA GLN A 86 -6.84 5.28 7.07
C GLN A 86 -6.97 6.35 5.99
N PHE A 87 -7.63 7.44 6.34
CA PHE A 87 -7.82 8.63 5.51
C PHE A 87 -6.77 9.66 5.92
N ILE A 88 -5.90 10.00 4.98
CA ILE A 88 -4.82 10.97 5.17
C ILE A 88 -5.26 12.24 4.43
N LEU A 89 -5.32 13.34 5.19
CA LEU A 89 -5.76 14.65 4.74
C LEU A 89 -4.57 15.60 4.90
N ASP A 90 -4.28 16.44 3.91
CA ASP A 90 -3.07 17.27 3.91
C ASP A 90 -3.03 18.31 5.05
N ASP A 91 -4.20 18.73 5.53
CA ASP A 91 -4.35 19.79 6.53
C ASP A 91 -5.07 19.33 7.81
N ALA A 92 -5.27 18.01 7.97
CA ALA A 92 -5.92 17.47 9.15
C ALA A 92 -5.26 16.16 9.61
N PRO A 93 -5.27 15.85 10.92
CA PRO A 93 -4.77 14.58 11.41
C PRO A 93 -5.45 13.41 10.70
N PRO A 94 -4.70 12.32 10.38
CA PRO A 94 -5.29 11.15 9.75
C PRO A 94 -6.44 10.58 10.58
N LYS A 95 -7.51 10.17 9.91
CA LYS A 95 -8.64 9.46 10.54
C LYS A 95 -8.61 7.99 10.13
N SER A 96 -9.10 7.10 10.98
CA SER A 96 -9.15 5.67 10.64
C SER A 96 -10.44 5.01 11.08
N THR A 97 -10.82 3.95 10.37
CA THR A 97 -11.92 3.04 10.68
C THR A 97 -11.52 1.62 10.27
N PHE A 98 -12.34 0.63 10.63
CA PHE A 98 -12.21 -0.75 10.15
C PHE A 98 -13.39 -1.12 9.24
N THR A 99 -13.17 -2.03 8.30
CA THR A 99 -14.27 -2.67 7.58
C THR A 99 -15.03 -3.63 8.50
N ASN A 100 -16.35 -3.71 8.32
CA ASN A 100 -17.20 -4.67 9.01
C ASN A 100 -17.16 -6.06 8.32
N SER A 101 -17.98 -7.01 8.78
CA SER A 101 -18.07 -8.36 8.21
C SER A 101 -18.51 -8.43 6.74
N SER A 102 -19.08 -7.35 6.20
CA SER A 102 -19.41 -7.22 4.76
C SER A 102 -18.30 -6.53 3.96
N GLY A 103 -17.10 -6.40 4.52
CA GLY A 103 -15.99 -5.68 3.90
C GLY A 103 -16.23 -4.19 3.71
N TYR A 104 -17.23 -3.62 4.39
CA TYR A 104 -17.68 -2.24 4.18
C TYR A 104 -17.13 -1.30 5.25
N ALA A 105 -16.69 -0.11 4.82
CA ALA A 105 -16.30 1.00 5.66
C ALA A 105 -16.92 2.32 5.18
N ARG A 106 -17.23 3.22 6.12
CA ARG A 106 -17.76 4.55 5.84
C ARG A 106 -17.00 5.62 6.65
N MET A 107 -16.79 6.78 6.04
CA MET A 107 -16.22 7.95 6.71
C MET A 107 -16.93 9.24 6.28
N GLU A 108 -17.01 10.20 7.19
CA GLU A 108 -17.43 11.56 6.91
C GLU A 108 -16.23 12.51 6.98
N ILE A 109 -16.00 13.22 5.88
CA ILE A 109 -14.88 14.15 5.72
C ILE A 109 -15.41 15.51 5.28
N THR A 110 -14.70 16.59 5.61
CA THR A 110 -15.01 17.91 5.07
C THR A 110 -14.82 17.90 3.55
N ASN A 111 -15.60 18.72 2.82
CA ASN A 111 -15.49 18.83 1.38
C ASN A 111 -14.09 19.32 0.99
N ARG A 112 -13.31 18.45 0.33
CA ARG A 112 -11.93 18.69 -0.08
C ARG A 112 -11.73 18.16 -1.49
N LYS A 113 -10.60 18.54 -2.10
CA LYS A 113 -10.26 18.15 -3.47
C LYS A 113 -9.80 16.71 -3.57
N ASP A 114 -8.71 16.37 -2.88
CA ASP A 114 -8.09 15.06 -2.92
C ASP A 114 -7.94 14.50 -1.50
N ILE A 115 -7.98 13.17 -1.38
CA ILE A 115 -7.67 12.46 -0.13
C ILE A 115 -6.81 11.24 -0.43
N ASP A 116 -5.86 10.95 0.44
CA ASP A 116 -5.09 9.71 0.39
C ASP A 116 -5.78 8.66 1.28
N ILE A 117 -5.94 7.44 0.76
CA ILE A 117 -6.49 6.30 1.48
C ILE A 117 -5.43 5.21 1.57
N LEU A 118 -5.21 4.73 2.78
CA LEU A 118 -4.32 3.62 3.07
C LEU A 118 -5.13 2.44 3.62
N LEU A 119 -5.01 1.27 2.98
CA LEU A 119 -5.67 0.03 3.38
C LEU A 119 -4.65 -0.94 3.95
N ILE A 120 -4.86 -1.38 5.19
CA ILE A 120 -3.94 -2.26 5.93
C ILE A 120 -4.73 -3.45 6.47
N LYS A 121 -4.31 -4.67 6.11
CA LYS A 121 -4.80 -5.93 6.70
C LYS A 121 -3.65 -6.92 6.80
N GLU A 122 -3.55 -7.60 7.94
CA GLU A 122 -2.54 -8.65 8.17
C GLU A 122 -2.62 -9.75 7.10
N GLY A 123 -1.47 -10.18 6.59
CA GLY A 123 -1.39 -11.16 5.50
C GLY A 123 -1.66 -10.61 4.09
N PHE A 124 -2.00 -9.31 3.96
CA PHE A 124 -2.25 -8.65 2.67
C PHE A 124 -1.25 -7.53 2.39
N LYS A 125 -1.02 -7.23 1.11
CA LYS A 125 -0.24 -6.07 0.69
C LYS A 125 -0.97 -4.78 1.08
N THR A 126 -0.24 -3.82 1.62
CA THR A 126 -0.77 -2.48 1.90
C THR A 126 -1.00 -1.75 0.58
N ILE A 127 -2.16 -1.10 0.44
CA ILE A 127 -2.50 -0.28 -0.73
C ILE A 127 -2.65 1.17 -0.31
N LYS A 128 -2.04 2.08 -1.09
CA LYS A 128 -2.24 3.52 -1.02
C LYS A 128 -2.92 4.01 -2.31
N GLU A 129 -4.03 4.74 -2.19
CA GLU A 129 -4.77 5.29 -3.33
C GLU A 129 -5.17 6.75 -3.04
N THR A 130 -4.98 7.64 -4.02
CA THR A 130 -5.46 9.02 -3.95
C THR A 130 -6.83 9.15 -4.63
N ILE A 131 -7.80 9.72 -3.93
CA ILE A 131 -9.16 9.92 -4.44
C ILE A 131 -9.43 11.40 -4.65
N ASP A 132 -9.67 11.76 -5.92
CA ASP A 132 -10.30 13.03 -6.32
C ASP A 132 -11.79 13.01 -5.99
N LEU A 133 -12.18 13.84 -5.03
CA LEU A 133 -13.54 14.00 -4.50
C LEU A 133 -14.36 15.05 -5.27
N GLU A 134 -13.72 15.91 -6.06
CA GLU A 134 -14.37 16.94 -6.87
C GLU A 134 -14.98 16.34 -8.14
N ARG A 135 -14.26 15.43 -8.81
CA ARG A 135 -14.64 14.95 -10.15
C ARG A 135 -15.58 13.76 -10.14
N LYS A 136 -15.69 13.01 -9.03
CA LYS A 136 -16.46 11.76 -8.99
C LYS A 136 -17.69 11.90 -8.09
N GLN A 137 -18.86 11.98 -8.73
CA GLN A 137 -20.15 11.84 -8.03
C GLN A 137 -20.32 10.47 -7.35
N ASN A 138 -19.56 9.46 -7.80
CA ASN A 138 -19.56 8.15 -7.15
C ASN A 138 -18.51 8.09 -6.03
N ARG A 139 -18.99 8.31 -4.80
CA ARG A 139 -18.24 8.25 -3.54
C ARG A 139 -18.12 6.82 -3.00
N GLU A 140 -18.63 5.85 -3.74
CA GLU A 140 -18.42 4.44 -3.48
C GLU A 140 -17.15 3.98 -4.21
N ARG A 141 -16.31 3.26 -3.48
CA ARG A 141 -15.05 2.72 -3.96
C ARG A 141 -14.94 1.27 -3.60
N GLN A 142 -14.25 0.55 -4.46
CA GLN A 142 -14.02 -0.86 -4.34
C GLN A 142 -12.51 -1.10 -4.43
N PHE A 143 -11.98 -1.90 -3.52
CA PHE A 143 -10.55 -2.20 -3.43
C PHE A 143 -10.34 -3.71 -3.38
N VAL A 144 -9.38 -4.20 -4.18
CA VAL A 144 -8.88 -5.58 -4.11
C VAL A 144 -7.58 -5.56 -3.32
N LEU A 145 -7.49 -6.31 -2.22
CA LEU A 145 -6.22 -6.56 -1.54
C LEU A 145 -5.65 -7.90 -1.99
N GLU A 146 -4.41 -7.87 -2.46
CA GLU A 146 -3.64 -9.07 -2.76
C GLU A 146 -2.99 -9.61 -1.49
N ARG A 147 -2.93 -10.94 -1.34
CA ARG A 147 -2.15 -11.55 -0.26
C ARG A 147 -0.66 -11.21 -0.43
N LYS A 148 0.04 -11.01 0.69
CA LYS A 148 1.52 -10.98 0.65
C LYS A 148 1.98 -12.35 0.10
N PRO A 149 2.99 -12.41 -0.77
CA PRO A 149 3.58 -13.70 -1.13
C PRO A 149 4.04 -14.35 0.17
N TYR A 150 3.46 -15.49 0.51
CA TYR A 150 3.94 -16.26 1.65
C TYR A 150 5.36 -16.67 1.30
N LEU A 151 6.33 -16.30 2.14
CA LEU A 151 7.70 -16.75 1.98
C LEU A 151 7.75 -18.23 2.38
N ASP A 152 7.22 -19.10 1.52
CA ASP A 152 7.10 -20.56 1.70
C ASP A 152 8.46 -21.30 1.75
N ASN A 153 9.58 -20.59 1.94
CA ASN A 153 10.93 -21.15 1.88
C ASN A 153 11.70 -21.13 3.22
N LEU A 154 11.03 -20.97 4.36
CA LEU A 154 11.64 -21.37 5.64
C LEU A 154 10.94 -22.64 6.14
N SER A 155 11.73 -23.70 6.24
CA SER A 155 11.43 -25.02 6.81
C SER A 155 10.57 -25.99 5.97
N SER A 156 11.22 -26.57 4.95
CA SER A 156 11.17 -28.02 4.74
C SER A 156 11.99 -28.75 5.84
N VAL A 157 11.77 -28.39 7.10
CA VAL A 157 12.26 -29.12 8.28
C VAL A 157 11.02 -29.80 8.83
N GLU A 158 10.83 -31.04 8.40
CA GLU A 158 9.75 -31.92 8.83
C GLU A 158 9.70 -32.00 10.36
N GLY A 159 8.54 -31.63 10.91
CA GLY A 159 8.34 -31.71 12.35
C GLY A 159 7.01 -31.09 12.71
N SER A 160 5.92 -31.77 12.34
CA SER A 160 4.54 -31.50 12.75
C SER A 160 4.48 -30.98 14.19
N ARG A 161 4.34 -29.67 14.34
CA ARG A 161 3.95 -29.00 15.57
C ARG A 161 2.82 -28.08 15.20
N THR A 162 1.71 -28.24 15.91
CA THR A 162 0.54 -27.37 15.88
C THR A 162 0.98 -25.91 15.90
N PHE A 163 0.81 -25.20 14.78
CA PHE A 163 1.05 -23.77 14.70
C PHE A 163 -0.01 -23.07 15.54
N SER A 164 0.35 -22.78 16.79
CA SER A 164 -0.33 -21.77 17.57
C SER A 164 -0.18 -20.44 16.82
N PRO A 165 -1.24 -19.65 16.62
CA PRO A 165 -1.16 -18.37 15.94
C PRO A 165 -0.09 -17.54 16.66
N CYS A 166 0.97 -17.18 15.94
CA CYS A 166 2.12 -16.50 16.49
C CYS A 166 1.65 -15.18 17.11
N LEU A 167 1.57 -15.13 18.44
CA LEU A 167 1.67 -13.87 19.14
C LEU A 167 2.98 -13.21 18.65
N PRO A 168 2.96 -11.92 18.28
CA PRO A 168 4.17 -11.22 17.93
C PRO A 168 5.16 -11.44 19.07
N SER A 169 6.38 -11.83 18.72
CA SER A 169 7.48 -11.95 19.69
C SER A 169 7.46 -10.72 20.59
N ASP A 170 7.46 -10.91 21.91
CA ASP A 170 7.56 -9.82 22.89
C ASP A 170 8.89 -9.04 22.75
N GLU A 171 9.78 -9.49 21.87
CA GLU A 171 11.00 -8.80 21.51
C GLU A 171 10.71 -7.57 20.63
N LEU A 172 11.04 -6.40 21.18
CA LEU A 172 10.99 -5.12 20.48
C LEU A 172 12.37 -4.80 19.89
N SER A 173 12.36 -4.23 18.69
CA SER A 173 13.51 -3.59 18.05
C SER A 173 13.38 -2.08 18.13
N GLU A 174 14.50 -1.42 18.39
CA GLU A 174 14.61 0.01 18.29
C GLU A 174 14.83 0.44 16.84
N VAL A 175 13.95 1.30 16.35
CA VAL A 175 14.08 1.94 15.05
C VAL A 175 14.43 3.41 15.22
N LYS A 176 15.48 3.84 14.52
CA LYS A 176 16.00 5.20 14.52
C LYS A 176 15.83 5.80 13.14
N LEU A 177 15.20 6.96 13.06
CA LEU A 177 14.94 7.61 11.78
C LEU A 177 15.27 9.10 11.88
N ILE A 178 15.95 9.63 10.85
CA ILE A 178 16.18 11.06 10.65
C ILE A 178 15.43 11.49 9.40
N VAL A 179 14.57 12.50 9.54
CA VAL A 179 13.87 13.12 8.42
C VAL A 179 14.63 14.37 7.98
N LEU A 180 15.01 14.39 6.71
CA LEU A 180 15.77 15.47 6.08
C LEU A 180 14.94 16.12 4.96
N ASN A 181 15.23 17.37 4.60
CA ASN A 181 14.76 17.98 3.36
C ASN A 181 15.71 17.62 2.19
N GLU A 182 15.43 18.20 1.02
CA GLU A 182 16.20 17.97 -0.21
C GLU A 182 17.64 18.51 -0.11
N GLU A 183 17.88 19.46 0.81
CA GLU A 183 19.17 20.04 1.15
C GLU A 183 19.96 19.27 2.23
N ASN A 184 19.44 18.12 2.70
CA ASN A 184 19.97 17.33 3.82
C ASN A 184 19.92 18.04 5.19
N GLU A 185 19.03 19.01 5.36
CA GLU A 185 18.77 19.66 6.64
C GLU A 185 17.66 18.93 7.41
N PRO A 186 17.79 18.78 8.74
CA PRO A 186 16.80 18.08 9.54
C PRO A 186 15.47 18.81 9.66
N ILE A 187 14.36 18.08 9.53
CA ILE A 187 13.02 18.64 9.61
C ILE A 187 12.36 18.31 10.96
N LYS A 188 12.17 19.33 11.81
CA LYS A 188 11.46 19.21 13.09
C LYS A 188 9.95 19.03 12.93
N GLY A 189 9.30 18.27 13.81
CA GLY A 189 7.85 18.18 13.91
C GLY A 189 7.19 17.50 12.71
N VAL A 190 7.91 16.61 12.03
CA VAL A 190 7.32 15.67 11.07
C VAL A 190 6.63 14.57 11.88
N ARG A 191 5.37 14.29 11.57
CA ARG A 191 4.69 13.12 12.14
C ARG A 191 5.13 11.88 11.38
N VAL A 192 5.80 10.99 12.08
CA VAL A 192 6.27 9.70 11.59
C VAL A 192 5.38 8.63 12.17
N GLN A 193 4.71 7.86 11.31
CA GLN A 193 3.84 6.77 11.71
C GLN A 193 4.38 5.46 11.15
N PHE A 194 4.68 4.51 12.04
CA PHE A 194 5.08 3.16 11.69
C PHE A 194 3.84 2.28 11.59
N ILE A 195 3.68 1.67 10.41
CA ILE A 195 2.56 0.82 10.01
C ILE A 195 3.11 -0.57 9.79
N PHE A 196 2.68 -1.50 10.64
CA PHE A 196 3.01 -2.92 10.60
C PHE A 196 1.77 -3.74 10.93
N ASP A 197 1.92 -5.07 10.95
CA ASP A 197 0.85 -5.99 11.33
C ASP A 197 0.55 -5.77 12.84
N GLY A 198 -0.42 -4.89 13.12
CA GLY A 198 -0.74 -4.41 14.47
C GLY A 198 -1.33 -2.99 14.49
N ALA A 199 -1.44 -2.42 15.70
CA ALA A 199 -1.82 -1.02 15.85
C ALA A 199 -0.63 -0.12 15.43
N PRO A 200 -0.81 0.82 14.50
CA PRO A 200 0.26 1.72 14.12
C PRO A 200 0.57 2.65 15.28
N VAL A 201 1.84 3.00 15.38
CA VAL A 201 2.39 3.89 16.39
C VAL A 201 2.99 5.11 15.70
N SER A 202 2.92 6.27 16.33
CA SER A 202 3.35 7.52 15.72
C SER A 202 4.02 8.45 16.70
N GLU A 203 5.02 9.19 16.25
CA GLU A 203 5.78 10.17 17.03
C GLU A 203 6.14 11.39 16.17
N LEU A 204 6.52 12.51 16.79
CA LEU A 204 7.00 13.70 16.09
C LEU A 204 8.53 13.76 16.11
N THR A 205 9.14 14.18 15.01
CA THR A 205 10.59 14.42 14.99
C THR A 205 10.98 15.60 15.90
N ASP A 206 12.13 15.46 16.56
CA ASP A 206 12.71 16.50 17.41
C ASP A 206 13.36 17.65 16.60
N SER A 207 14.04 18.58 17.26
CA SER A 207 14.74 19.69 16.58
C SER A 207 15.88 19.28 15.65
N LYS A 208 16.34 18.03 15.72
CA LYS A 208 17.36 17.43 14.86
C LYS A 208 16.72 16.52 13.79
N GLY A 209 15.40 16.60 13.61
CA GLY A 209 14.69 15.76 12.65
C GLY A 209 14.65 14.29 13.04
N TYR A 210 15.02 13.96 14.28
CA TYR A 210 15.23 12.61 14.75
C TYR A 210 13.97 12.06 15.43
N VAL A 211 13.69 10.78 15.23
CA VAL A 211 12.67 10.02 15.95
C VAL A 211 13.23 8.63 16.30
N ARG A 212 12.86 8.14 17.47
CA ARG A 212 13.22 6.81 17.99
C ARG A 212 11.95 6.12 18.46
N MET A 213 11.78 4.86 18.10
CA MET A 213 10.60 4.07 18.48
C MET A 213 10.95 2.61 18.68
N GLU A 214 10.31 1.98 19.66
CA GLU A 214 10.37 0.53 19.86
C GLU A 214 9.16 -0.11 19.18
N ILE A 215 9.40 -1.04 18.25
CA ILE A 215 8.35 -1.78 17.54
C ILE A 215 8.71 -3.26 17.51
N PRO A 216 7.75 -4.19 17.35
CA PRO A 216 8.05 -5.62 17.26
C PRO A 216 9.10 -5.94 16.20
N ILE A 217 9.96 -6.93 16.44
CA ILE A 217 10.94 -7.38 15.45
C ILE A 217 10.20 -7.94 14.23
N ILE A 218 10.19 -7.17 13.15
CA ILE A 218 9.57 -7.51 11.87
C ILE A 218 10.54 -7.26 10.73
N GLU A 219 10.30 -7.88 9.58
CA GLU A 219 11.18 -7.71 8.42
C GLU A 219 10.95 -6.38 7.71
N TYR A 220 9.68 -6.02 7.47
CA TYR A 220 9.31 -4.82 6.75
C TYR A 220 8.34 -3.98 7.58
N VAL A 221 8.55 -2.67 7.57
CA VAL A 221 7.62 -1.69 8.13
C VAL A 221 7.33 -0.61 7.10
N ASN A 222 6.07 -0.20 7.00
CA ASN A 222 5.70 0.97 6.22
C ASN A 222 5.78 2.21 7.13
N VAL A 223 6.45 3.26 6.69
CA VAL A 223 6.60 4.50 7.43
C VAL A 223 5.92 5.62 6.67
N LEU A 224 4.87 6.19 7.26
CA LEU A 224 4.14 7.33 6.73
C LEU A 224 4.66 8.61 7.39
N LEU A 225 5.12 9.56 6.57
CA LEU A 225 5.63 10.86 7.00
C LEU A 225 4.66 11.95 6.56
N THR A 226 4.21 12.78 7.50
CA THR A 226 3.26 13.89 7.25
C THR A 226 3.71 15.17 7.94
N LYS A 227 3.69 16.29 7.21
CA LYS A 227 3.99 17.63 7.72
C LYS A 227 3.42 18.71 6.78
N ASN A 228 2.77 19.73 7.33
CA ASN A 228 2.27 20.86 6.54
C ASN A 228 3.40 21.55 5.76
N GLY A 229 3.15 21.87 4.48
CA GLY A 229 4.13 22.45 3.56
C GLY A 229 5.07 21.41 2.92
N PHE A 230 4.88 20.12 3.20
CA PHE A 230 5.64 19.01 2.63
C PHE A 230 4.70 17.98 2.01
N LYS A 231 5.17 17.28 0.99
CA LYS A 231 4.44 16.16 0.41
C LYS A 231 4.44 14.98 1.37
N THR A 232 3.28 14.35 1.54
CA THR A 232 3.17 13.10 2.31
C THR A 232 4.02 12.00 1.66
N SER A 233 4.93 11.39 2.41
CA SER A 233 5.75 10.25 1.94
C SER A 233 5.36 8.94 2.63
N LEU A 234 5.39 7.83 1.89
CA LEU A 234 5.18 6.47 2.39
C LEU A 234 6.36 5.61 1.95
N GLU A 235 7.17 5.18 2.91
CA GLU A 235 8.39 4.41 2.67
C GLU A 235 8.25 2.99 3.22
N THR A 236 8.71 1.98 2.49
CA THR A 236 8.83 0.61 3.02
C THR A 236 10.27 0.35 3.43
N ILE A 237 10.50 0.11 4.72
CA ILE A 237 11.82 -0.11 5.30
C ILE A 237 12.01 -1.58 5.63
N ASN A 238 13.10 -2.18 5.14
CA ASN A 238 13.57 -3.48 5.62
C ASN A 238 14.37 -3.30 6.92
N LEU A 239 13.76 -3.65 8.06
CA LEU A 239 14.37 -3.48 9.38
C LEU A 239 15.41 -4.56 9.69
N LYS A 240 15.24 -5.79 9.18
CA LYS A 240 16.24 -6.86 9.36
C LYS A 240 17.56 -6.49 8.71
N ALA A 241 17.52 -5.87 7.53
CA ALA A 241 18.71 -5.43 6.81
C ALA A 241 19.38 -4.19 7.42
N LYS A 242 18.68 -3.43 8.28
CA LYS A 242 19.12 -2.15 8.84
C LYS A 242 19.04 -2.10 10.36
N ILE A 243 19.20 -3.25 11.02
CA ILE A 243 19.07 -3.33 12.47
C ILE A 243 20.14 -2.45 13.13
N ASN A 244 19.72 -1.62 14.10
CA ASN A 244 20.56 -0.63 14.80
C ASN A 244 21.12 0.52 13.94
N GLU A 245 20.80 0.60 12.66
CA GLU A 245 21.20 1.74 11.81
C GLU A 245 20.20 2.90 11.97
N THR A 246 20.70 4.11 11.75
CA THR A 246 19.83 5.28 11.61
C THR A 246 19.40 5.39 10.15
N ILE A 247 18.10 5.33 9.89
CA ILE A 247 17.55 5.44 8.55
C ILE A 247 17.31 6.91 8.23
N ASN A 248 17.95 7.40 7.16
CA ASN A 248 17.68 8.73 6.64
C ASN A 248 16.54 8.66 5.62
N VAL A 249 15.53 9.51 5.79
CA VAL A 249 14.41 9.66 4.86
C VAL A 249 14.33 11.12 4.42
N VAL A 250 14.25 11.35 3.11
CA VAL A 250 14.12 12.70 2.54
C VAL A 250 12.64 13.00 2.30
N LEU A 251 12.15 14.11 2.84
CA LEU A 251 10.78 14.60 2.66
C LEU A 251 10.79 15.82 1.74
N GLN A 252 10.05 15.75 0.63
CA GLN A 252 10.01 16.82 -0.37
C GLN A 252 9.06 17.94 0.04
N CYS A 253 9.46 19.19 -0.21
CA CYS A 253 8.58 20.34 -0.07
C CYS A 253 7.39 20.25 -1.03
N ASP A 254 6.21 20.70 -0.59
CA ASP A 254 5.06 20.85 -1.48
C ASP A 254 4.98 22.28 -1.99
N CYS A 255 5.54 22.54 -3.18
CA CYS A 255 5.62 23.88 -3.76
C CYS A 255 4.27 24.46 -4.22
N ASN A 256 3.15 23.78 -3.94
CA ASN A 256 1.80 24.19 -4.37
C ASN A 256 0.94 24.81 -3.26
N THR A 257 1.47 24.97 -2.03
CA THR A 257 0.80 25.63 -0.90
C THR A 257 1.19 27.09 -0.76
#